data_AF-A0A379AGQ1-F1
#
_entry.id   AF-A0A379AGQ1-F1
#
_cell.length_a   1.000
_cell.length_b   1.000
_cell.length_c   1.000
_cell.angle_alpha   90.00
_cell.angle_beta   90.00
_cell.angle_gamma   90.00
#
_symmetry.space_group_name_H-M   'P 1'
#
loop_
_entity.id
_entity.type
_entity.pdbx_description
1 polymer ?
#
loop_
_entity_poly.entity_id
_entity_poly.type
_entity_poly.pdbx_seq_one_letter_code
_entity_poly.pdbx_strand_id
1 'polypeptide(L)'
;MILKPLLTPAHGHGLSVVLDIVLNHFGPEGNYLPLLSPDFFHKARQTPWGAGIAYDVDAVRRYIVEAPLYWLQEFNLDGLRFDAIDQIDDPSDKHVLIDIAERIRASITDRPIHLTTEDCRNVTFLHPRDENGDAPLFTGEWNDDFHNAVHVLATGESHAYYQDFADQPEQRVARALAEGFVYQGEVSPQSGEPRGVKSSSQPPVAFVDFIQNHDQTGNRAQGERLISLAGAERTQVLLAMLLVSPHIPLLFMGEEYGETRPFLFFTDFHGDLAKAVREGRAREFEGHAGHGETVPDPNDVTTFEQSKLNWQRTETPEGQQWLALTRQLLALRQQHIVPLLQTAGGDAGQVVKTAEGFLAVRWDFPQGTLSLALNVGNSTQPIPDLPGETLFAWPQAASELIPNAIVVRLAKREAE
;
A
#
# COMPACT_ATOMS: atom_id res chain seq x y z
N MET A 1 4.78 27.16 12.85
CA MET A 1 3.82 26.08 12.49
C MET A 1 3.43 26.23 11.02
N ILE A 2 4.07 25.47 10.13
CA ILE A 2 3.85 25.56 8.66
C ILE A 2 2.80 24.54 8.18
N LEU A 3 2.45 23.54 9.00
CA LEU A 3 1.57 22.45 8.59
C LEU A 3 0.10 22.88 8.41
N LYS A 4 -0.51 23.63 9.33
CA LYS A 4 -1.90 24.12 9.16
C LYS A 4 -2.09 24.93 7.85
N PRO A 5 -1.17 25.85 7.49
CA PRO A 5 -1.19 26.52 6.18
C PRO A 5 -1.12 25.61 4.95
N LEU A 6 -0.66 24.36 5.05
CA LEU A 6 -0.68 23.38 3.96
C LEU A 6 -2.05 22.70 3.81
N LEU A 7 -2.73 22.43 4.93
CA LEU A 7 -3.97 21.67 4.97
C LEU A 7 -5.16 22.47 4.39
N THR A 8 -5.26 23.77 4.74
CA THR A 8 -6.35 24.61 4.22
C THR A 8 -6.39 24.69 2.69
N PRO A 9 -5.26 24.90 1.96
CA PRO A 9 -5.25 24.81 0.51
C PRO A 9 -5.63 23.42 -0.04
N ALA A 10 -5.15 22.34 0.57
CA ALA A 10 -5.48 20.98 0.12
C ALA A 10 -7.01 20.75 0.16
N HIS A 11 -7.66 21.10 1.28
CA HIS A 11 -9.11 21.05 1.39
C HIS A 11 -9.82 21.97 0.40
N GLY A 12 -9.27 23.17 0.16
CA GLY A 12 -9.78 24.10 -0.86
C GLY A 12 -9.73 23.54 -2.29
N HIS A 13 -8.86 22.56 -2.55
CA HIS A 13 -8.77 21.82 -3.81
C HIS A 13 -9.57 20.51 -3.81
N GLY A 14 -10.35 20.22 -2.76
CA GLY A 14 -11.11 18.97 -2.63
C GLY A 14 -10.25 17.74 -2.33
N LEU A 15 -9.04 17.95 -1.79
CA LEU A 15 -8.11 16.88 -1.40
C LEU A 15 -8.21 16.63 0.10
N SER A 16 -8.56 15.40 0.48
CA SER A 16 -8.39 14.91 1.85
C SER A 16 -6.90 14.73 2.16
N VAL A 17 -6.52 14.96 3.41
CA VAL A 17 -5.16 14.77 3.91
C VAL A 17 -5.17 13.79 5.07
N VAL A 18 -4.41 12.70 4.91
CA VAL A 18 -4.16 11.70 5.95
C VAL A 18 -2.70 11.79 6.40
N LEU A 19 -2.44 11.47 7.66
CA LEU A 19 -1.09 11.48 8.22
C LEU A 19 -0.64 10.06 8.56
N ASP A 20 0.57 9.71 8.16
CA ASP A 20 1.25 8.50 8.62
C ASP A 20 1.69 8.69 10.08
N ILE A 21 1.29 7.77 10.96
CA ILE A 21 1.54 7.86 12.40
C ILE A 21 2.19 6.57 12.94
N VAL A 22 3.32 6.75 13.60
CA VAL A 22 4.07 5.68 14.24
C VAL A 22 3.72 5.63 15.72
N LEU A 23 3.09 4.53 16.14
CA LEU A 23 2.74 4.26 17.54
C LEU A 23 3.38 2.98 18.08
N ASN A 24 4.16 2.27 17.27
CA ASN A 24 4.77 0.98 17.63
C ASN A 24 6.18 1.14 18.24
N HIS A 25 6.91 2.22 17.94
CA HIS A 25 8.22 2.53 18.51
C HIS A 25 8.49 4.05 18.56
N PHE A 26 9.63 4.44 19.12
CA PHE A 26 10.14 5.82 19.10
C PHE A 26 11.53 5.86 18.48
N GLY A 27 11.85 6.95 17.76
CA GLY A 27 13.15 7.15 17.15
C GLY A 27 14.31 7.21 18.16
N PRO A 28 15.55 6.93 17.70
CA PRO A 28 16.72 6.77 18.57
C PRO A 28 17.31 8.10 19.09
N GLU A 29 16.97 9.23 18.48
CA GLU A 29 17.41 10.57 18.90
C GLU A 29 16.23 11.39 19.44
N GLY A 30 16.45 12.15 20.51
CA GLY A 30 15.46 13.06 21.08
C GLY A 30 14.38 12.41 21.95
N ASN A 31 14.37 11.08 22.08
CA ASN A 31 13.46 10.37 22.98
C ASN A 31 13.97 10.37 24.43
N TYR A 32 13.45 11.28 25.26
CA TYR A 32 13.78 11.37 26.69
C TYR A 32 12.79 10.63 27.61
N LEU A 33 11.78 9.95 27.06
CA LEU A 33 10.80 9.19 27.85
C LEU A 33 11.45 8.11 28.74
N PRO A 34 12.48 7.35 28.29
CA PRO A 34 13.14 6.38 29.16
C PRO A 34 13.78 6.99 30.41
N LEU A 35 14.18 8.27 30.34
CA LEU A 35 14.77 9.00 31.48
C LEU A 35 13.69 9.55 32.42
N LEU A 36 12.56 10.00 31.88
CA LEU A 36 11.45 10.56 32.65
C LEU A 36 10.63 9.49 33.36
N SER A 37 10.33 8.40 32.65
CA SER A 37 9.53 7.29 33.13
C SER A 37 10.04 6.00 32.50
N PRO A 38 10.98 5.29 33.14
CA PRO A 38 11.50 4.02 32.63
C PRO A 38 10.40 2.99 32.31
N ASP A 39 9.30 3.00 33.07
CA ASP A 39 8.14 2.14 32.87
C ASP A 39 7.26 2.57 31.67
N PHE A 40 7.67 3.58 30.90
CA PHE A 40 7.03 3.90 29.61
C PHE A 40 7.25 2.76 28.59
N PHE A 41 8.35 2.01 28.75
CA PHE A 41 8.73 0.91 27.89
C PHE A 41 8.73 -0.40 28.68
N HIS A 42 8.34 -1.49 28.02
CA HIS A 42 8.48 -2.82 28.58
C HIS A 42 9.95 -3.21 28.72
N LYS A 43 10.27 -3.89 29.82
CA LYS A 43 11.64 -4.33 30.12
C LYS A 43 12.15 -5.46 29.21
N ALA A 44 11.23 -6.27 28.68
CA ALA A 44 11.56 -7.47 27.91
C ALA A 44 11.15 -7.40 26.43
N ARG A 45 10.13 -6.60 26.10
CA ARG A 45 9.66 -6.50 24.71
C ARG A 45 10.54 -5.55 23.91
N GLN A 46 10.89 -5.97 22.71
CA GLN A 46 11.64 -5.20 21.73
C GLN A 46 10.95 -5.37 20.38
N THR A 47 10.84 -4.28 19.64
CA THR A 47 10.53 -4.28 18.22
C THR A 47 11.86 -4.32 17.44
N PRO A 48 11.84 -4.55 16.11
CA PRO A 48 13.04 -4.41 15.29
C PRO A 48 13.69 -3.01 15.36
N TRP A 49 12.94 -1.97 15.78
CA TRP A 49 13.38 -0.57 15.73
C TRP A 49 13.59 0.07 17.11
N GLY A 50 13.30 -0.64 18.21
CA GLY A 50 13.48 -0.13 19.57
C GLY A 50 12.66 -0.83 20.64
N ALA A 51 12.73 -0.32 21.87
CA ALA A 51 12.03 -0.89 23.01
C ALA A 51 10.50 -0.87 22.82
N GLY A 52 9.84 -1.98 23.16
CA GLY A 52 8.38 -2.08 23.08
C GLY A 52 7.70 -1.15 24.08
N ILE A 53 6.66 -0.44 23.64
CA ILE A 53 5.90 0.51 24.46
C ILE A 53 4.98 -0.24 25.43
N ALA A 54 4.83 0.27 26.66
CA ALA A 54 3.99 -0.34 27.70
C ALA A 54 2.54 0.16 27.66
N TYR A 55 1.76 -0.30 26.66
CA TYR A 55 0.37 0.14 26.43
C TYR A 55 -0.62 -0.19 27.56
N ASP A 56 -0.23 -1.04 28.50
CA ASP A 56 -0.95 -1.45 29.71
C ASP A 56 -0.73 -0.48 30.89
N VAL A 57 0.21 0.45 30.79
CA VAL A 57 0.44 1.51 31.79
C VAL A 57 -0.42 2.74 31.45
N ASP A 58 -1.30 3.16 32.37
CA ASP A 58 -2.32 4.20 32.12
C ASP A 58 -1.75 5.50 31.52
N ALA A 59 -0.64 6.02 32.05
CA ALA A 59 -0.04 7.25 31.53
C ALA A 59 0.52 7.09 30.09
N VAL A 60 1.09 5.93 29.78
CA VAL A 60 1.60 5.58 28.45
C VAL A 60 0.44 5.43 27.48
N ARG A 61 -0.59 4.69 27.90
CA ARG A 61 -1.80 4.48 27.12
C ARG A 61 -2.48 5.81 26.77
N ARG A 62 -2.59 6.73 27.73
CA ARG A 62 -3.11 8.08 27.48
C ARG A 62 -2.30 8.81 26.42
N TYR A 63 -0.97 8.82 26.55
CA TYR A 63 -0.09 9.44 25.56
C TYR A 63 -0.34 8.88 24.14
N ILE A 64 -0.37 7.55 24.01
CA ILE A 64 -0.54 6.86 22.73
C ILE A 64 -1.95 7.06 22.14
N VAL A 65 -3.00 7.00 22.96
CA VAL A 65 -4.39 7.12 22.50
C VAL A 65 -4.77 8.57 22.19
N GLU A 66 -4.24 9.54 22.93
CA GLU A 66 -4.54 10.96 22.74
C GLU A 66 -3.78 11.55 21.53
N ALA A 67 -2.63 11.01 21.14
CA ALA A 67 -1.86 11.51 20.00
C ALA A 67 -2.62 11.47 18.65
N PRO A 68 -3.24 10.34 18.22
CA PRO A 68 -4.11 10.29 17.05
C PRO A 68 -5.25 11.32 17.08
N LEU A 69 -5.94 11.43 18.24
CA LEU A 69 -7.05 12.37 18.42
C LEU A 69 -6.58 13.82 18.28
N TYR A 70 -5.45 14.16 18.90
CA TYR A 70 -4.83 15.46 18.79
C TYR A 70 -4.55 15.82 17.32
N TRP A 71 -3.92 14.92 16.56
CA TRP A 71 -3.63 15.17 15.14
C TRP A 71 -4.90 15.41 14.33
N LEU A 72 -5.91 14.55 14.48
CA LEU A 72 -7.17 14.67 13.74
C LEU A 72 -7.94 15.95 14.07
N GLN A 73 -7.97 16.35 15.35
CA GLN A 73 -8.74 17.51 15.80
C GLN A 73 -8.00 18.83 15.61
N GLU A 74 -6.74 18.91 16.05
CA GLU A 74 -5.96 20.15 16.03
C GLU A 74 -5.57 20.58 14.61
N PHE A 75 -5.32 19.60 13.73
CA PHE A 75 -4.92 19.84 12.34
C PHE A 75 -6.05 19.63 11.34
N ASN A 76 -7.25 19.23 11.79
CA ASN A 76 -8.39 18.95 10.92
C ASN A 76 -8.06 17.95 9.79
N LEU A 77 -7.30 16.91 10.11
CA LEU A 77 -6.98 15.84 9.16
C LEU A 77 -8.23 14.98 8.88
N ASP A 78 -8.19 14.30 7.74
CA ASP A 78 -9.27 13.44 7.22
C ASP A 78 -9.03 11.95 7.52
N GLY A 79 -7.92 11.63 8.16
CA GLY A 79 -7.52 10.24 8.41
C GLY A 79 -6.11 10.08 8.93
N LEU A 80 -5.76 8.85 9.26
CA LEU A 80 -4.45 8.42 9.71
C LEU A 80 -4.11 7.07 9.07
N ARG A 81 -2.84 6.89 8.68
CA ARG A 81 -2.26 5.59 8.35
C ARG A 81 -1.40 5.15 9.52
N PHE A 82 -1.70 4.00 10.13
CA PHE A 82 -0.99 3.48 11.28
C PHE A 82 0.10 2.52 10.83
N ASP A 83 1.34 2.87 11.19
CA ASP A 83 2.56 2.12 10.87
C ASP A 83 2.69 0.84 11.69
N ALA A 84 3.11 -0.24 11.02
CA ALA A 84 3.46 -1.55 11.57
C ALA A 84 2.61 -1.99 12.76
N ILE A 85 1.29 -2.11 12.56
CA ILE A 85 0.36 -2.42 13.65
C ILE A 85 0.50 -3.86 14.17
N ASP A 86 1.22 -4.73 13.45
CA ASP A 86 1.64 -6.04 13.92
C ASP A 86 2.68 -5.97 15.05
N GLN A 87 3.42 -4.86 15.15
CA GLN A 87 4.40 -4.62 16.23
C GLN A 87 3.79 -3.92 17.47
N ILE A 88 2.48 -3.66 17.45
CA ILE A 88 1.74 -3.12 18.60
C ILE A 88 1.19 -4.29 19.42
N ASP A 89 2.02 -4.83 20.32
CA ASP A 89 1.66 -5.91 21.26
C ASP A 89 1.14 -5.34 22.58
N ASP A 90 -0.19 -5.22 22.69
CA ASP A 90 -0.90 -4.77 23.90
C ASP A 90 -1.64 -5.95 24.59
N PRO A 91 -1.23 -6.35 25.80
CA PRO A 91 -1.85 -7.47 26.53
C PRO A 91 -3.14 -7.07 27.27
N SER A 92 -3.57 -5.81 27.18
CA SER A 92 -4.77 -5.32 27.84
C SER A 92 -6.04 -6.01 27.31
N ASP A 93 -7.05 -6.19 28.18
CA ASP A 93 -8.35 -6.78 27.80
C ASP A 93 -8.98 -6.09 26.57
N LYS A 94 -8.82 -4.76 26.48
CA LYS A 94 -9.14 -3.97 25.30
C LYS A 94 -7.84 -3.51 24.64
N HIS A 95 -7.55 -4.06 23.46
CA HIS A 95 -6.38 -3.68 22.68
C HIS A 95 -6.35 -2.16 22.37
N VAL A 96 -5.17 -1.54 22.45
CA VAL A 96 -4.98 -0.09 22.25
C VAL A 96 -5.51 0.42 20.91
N LEU A 97 -5.31 -0.35 19.83
CA LEU A 97 -5.83 -0.01 18.50
C LEU A 97 -7.36 0.05 18.45
N ILE A 98 -8.05 -0.87 19.15
CA ILE A 98 -9.51 -0.86 19.25
C ILE A 98 -9.96 0.38 20.04
N ASP A 99 -9.27 0.70 21.14
CA ASP A 99 -9.57 1.90 21.93
C ASP A 99 -9.37 3.20 21.14
N ILE A 100 -8.30 3.29 20.34
CA ILE A 100 -8.04 4.42 19.45
C ILE A 100 -9.18 4.58 18.44
N ALA A 101 -9.51 3.52 17.70
CA ALA A 101 -10.49 3.59 16.62
C ALA A 101 -11.89 3.96 17.16
N GLU A 102 -12.35 3.29 18.23
CA GLU A 102 -13.64 3.59 18.84
C GLU A 102 -13.72 5.02 19.36
N ARG A 103 -12.66 5.54 20.00
CA ARG A 103 -12.64 6.93 20.48
C ARG A 103 -12.67 7.93 19.34
N ILE A 104 -11.96 7.66 18.24
CA ILE A 104 -11.99 8.52 17.05
C ILE A 104 -13.41 8.55 16.47
N ARG A 105 -14.06 7.40 16.29
CA ARG A 105 -15.43 7.28 15.77
C ARG A 105 -16.45 7.96 16.69
N ALA A 106 -16.27 7.89 17.99
CA ALA A 106 -17.14 8.55 18.96
C ALA A 106 -16.92 10.08 19.03
N SER A 107 -15.69 10.55 18.82
CA SER A 107 -15.31 11.96 19.03
C SER A 107 -15.44 12.82 17.77
N ILE A 108 -15.33 12.24 16.58
CA ILE A 108 -15.36 12.96 15.31
C ILE A 108 -16.46 12.35 14.45
N THR A 109 -17.58 13.08 14.34
CA THR A 109 -18.81 12.62 13.70
C THR A 109 -19.35 13.58 12.65
N ASP A 110 -18.72 14.75 12.51
CA ASP A 110 -19.08 15.80 11.55
C ASP A 110 -18.52 15.55 10.14
N ARG A 111 -17.59 14.59 10.01
CA ARG A 111 -16.97 14.18 8.74
C ARG A 111 -16.47 12.73 8.79
N PRO A 112 -16.28 12.06 7.63
CA PRO A 112 -15.58 10.79 7.57
C PRO A 112 -14.14 10.91 8.06
N ILE A 113 -13.66 9.90 8.77
CA ILE A 113 -12.23 9.77 9.14
C ILE A 113 -11.70 8.44 8.60
N HIS A 114 -10.79 8.50 7.64
CA HIS A 114 -10.23 7.33 6.98
C HIS A 114 -9.04 6.79 7.79
N LEU A 115 -9.23 5.68 8.49
CA LEU A 115 -8.18 5.05 9.29
C LEU A 115 -7.62 3.86 8.51
N THR A 116 -6.39 3.93 8.02
CA THR A 116 -5.73 2.82 7.35
C THR A 116 -4.64 2.22 8.22
N THR A 117 -4.32 0.96 8.03
CA THR A 117 -3.29 0.24 8.79
C THR A 117 -2.31 -0.43 7.84
N GLU A 118 -1.09 -0.61 8.33
CA GLU A 118 -0.11 -1.52 7.75
C GLU A 118 0.06 -2.72 8.69
N ASP A 119 -0.29 -3.90 8.21
CA ASP A 119 -0.29 -5.14 8.97
C ASP A 119 0.17 -6.34 8.13
N CYS A 120 1.33 -6.91 8.47
CA CYS A 120 1.85 -8.07 7.74
C CYS A 120 1.08 -9.39 8.00
N ARG A 121 0.15 -9.41 8.96
CA ARG A 121 -0.53 -10.63 9.44
C ARG A 121 -1.69 -11.10 8.57
N ASN A 122 -2.18 -10.27 7.63
CA ASN A 122 -3.37 -10.54 6.80
C ASN A 122 -4.63 -10.87 7.62
N VAL A 123 -4.88 -10.09 8.69
CA VAL A 123 -6.06 -10.24 9.55
C VAL A 123 -7.17 -9.27 9.11
N THR A 124 -8.42 -9.61 9.42
CA THR A 124 -9.59 -8.79 9.04
C THR A 124 -10.38 -8.26 10.24
N PHE A 125 -10.07 -8.71 11.46
CA PHE A 125 -10.86 -8.38 12.66
C PHE A 125 -10.78 -6.89 13.06
N LEU A 126 -9.79 -6.15 12.56
CA LEU A 126 -9.67 -4.69 12.76
C LEU A 126 -10.45 -3.86 11.73
N HIS A 127 -10.95 -4.49 10.67
CA HIS A 127 -11.61 -3.83 9.55
C HIS A 127 -13.06 -4.32 9.33
N PRO A 128 -13.87 -4.52 10.39
CA PRO A 128 -15.24 -4.95 10.19
C PRO A 128 -16.05 -3.92 9.41
N ARG A 129 -17.17 -4.38 8.87
CA ARG A 129 -18.26 -3.54 8.36
C ARG A 129 -19.54 -3.88 9.09
N ASP A 130 -20.34 -2.87 9.38
CA ASP A 130 -21.70 -3.09 9.86
C ASP A 130 -22.67 -3.33 8.69
N GLU A 131 -23.95 -3.49 9.00
CA GLU A 131 -25.01 -3.77 8.01
C GLU A 131 -25.20 -2.63 6.99
N ASN A 132 -24.77 -1.40 7.32
CA ASN A 132 -24.83 -0.24 6.43
C ASN A 132 -23.55 -0.07 5.59
N GLY A 133 -22.53 -0.90 5.83
CA GLY A 133 -21.22 -0.78 5.21
C GLY A 133 -20.31 0.25 5.89
N ASP A 134 -20.67 0.74 7.08
CA ASP A 134 -19.83 1.65 7.85
C ASP A 134 -18.68 0.90 8.53
N ALA A 135 -17.57 1.60 8.78
CA ALA A 135 -16.37 1.05 9.41
C ALA A 135 -16.28 1.48 10.89
N PRO A 136 -16.77 0.67 11.86
CA PRO A 136 -16.77 1.05 13.27
C PRO A 136 -15.36 1.04 13.90
N LEU A 137 -14.38 0.43 13.23
CA LEU A 137 -12.97 0.45 13.60
C LEU A 137 -12.13 1.07 12.45
N PHE A 138 -11.21 0.32 11.86
CA PHE A 138 -10.35 0.79 10.77
C PHE A 138 -11.05 0.67 9.42
N THR A 139 -10.75 1.63 8.54
CA THR A 139 -11.35 1.79 7.22
C THR A 139 -10.72 0.85 6.20
N GLY A 140 -9.40 0.68 6.18
CA GLY A 140 -8.75 -0.22 5.21
C GLY A 140 -7.37 -0.68 5.65
N GLU A 141 -6.91 -1.76 5.03
CA GLU A 141 -5.62 -2.40 5.27
C GLU A 141 -4.71 -2.21 4.05
N TRP A 142 -3.43 -1.95 4.27
CA TRP A 142 -2.43 -1.98 3.21
C TRP A 142 -2.22 -3.43 2.75
N ASN A 143 -2.46 -3.68 1.47
CA ASN A 143 -2.44 -5.01 0.91
C ASN A 143 -1.11 -5.27 0.19
N ASP A 144 -0.03 -5.44 0.96
CA ASP A 144 1.30 -5.74 0.44
C ASP A 144 1.34 -7.03 -0.38
N ASP A 145 0.40 -7.96 -0.17
CA ASP A 145 0.29 -9.18 -1.00
C ASP A 145 0.08 -8.85 -2.48
N PHE A 146 -0.73 -7.83 -2.79
CA PHE A 146 -0.92 -7.37 -4.16
C PHE A 146 0.41 -6.85 -4.73
N HIS A 147 1.06 -5.93 -4.01
CA HIS A 147 2.34 -5.37 -4.41
C HIS A 147 3.38 -6.47 -4.66
N ASN A 148 3.57 -7.36 -3.68
CA ASN A 148 4.63 -8.36 -3.71
C ASN A 148 4.42 -9.36 -4.84
N ALA A 149 3.18 -9.79 -5.07
CA ALA A 149 2.83 -10.63 -6.21
C ALA A 149 3.09 -9.92 -7.55
N VAL A 150 2.74 -8.63 -7.65
CA VAL A 150 2.99 -7.82 -8.85
C VAL A 150 4.48 -7.65 -9.11
N HIS A 151 5.28 -7.39 -8.07
CA HIS A 151 6.72 -7.23 -8.18
C HIS A 151 7.39 -8.49 -8.70
N VAL A 152 7.05 -9.66 -8.14
CA VAL A 152 7.56 -10.95 -8.63
C VAL A 152 7.13 -11.18 -10.09
N LEU A 153 5.85 -10.98 -10.40
CA LEU A 153 5.33 -11.13 -11.76
C LEU A 153 6.07 -10.23 -12.76
N ALA A 154 6.41 -9.01 -12.35
CA ALA A 154 6.97 -7.99 -13.22
C ALA A 154 8.50 -8.07 -13.39
N THR A 155 9.21 -8.55 -12.38
CA THR A 155 10.69 -8.50 -12.32
C THR A 155 11.34 -9.88 -12.29
N GLY A 156 10.62 -10.91 -11.82
CA GLY A 156 11.17 -12.22 -11.52
C GLY A 156 12.03 -12.28 -10.26
N GLU A 157 12.17 -11.18 -9.50
CA GLU A 157 12.90 -11.19 -8.23
C GLU A 157 12.12 -12.01 -7.20
N SER A 158 12.81 -12.91 -6.49
CA SER A 158 12.19 -13.84 -5.53
C SER A 158 12.94 -13.94 -4.19
N HIS A 159 13.72 -12.93 -3.84
CA HIS A 159 14.51 -12.90 -2.61
C HIS A 159 13.69 -12.36 -1.42
N ALA A 160 14.15 -12.62 -0.19
CA ALA A 160 13.49 -12.16 1.04
C ALA A 160 11.98 -12.49 1.05
N TYR A 161 11.12 -11.51 1.35
CA TYR A 161 9.66 -11.70 1.42
C TYR A 161 9.01 -11.97 0.06
N TYR A 162 9.69 -11.69 -1.06
CA TYR A 162 9.17 -12.02 -2.40
C TYR A 162 9.11 -13.54 -2.66
N GLN A 163 9.87 -14.35 -1.91
CA GLN A 163 9.84 -15.81 -2.10
C GLN A 163 8.46 -16.43 -1.86
N ASP A 164 7.63 -15.79 -1.03
CA ASP A 164 6.26 -16.21 -0.76
C ASP A 164 5.35 -16.09 -2.00
N PHE A 165 5.76 -15.34 -3.01
CA PHE A 165 4.99 -15.09 -4.23
C PHE A 165 5.66 -15.65 -5.49
N ALA A 166 6.82 -16.32 -5.34
CA ALA A 166 7.63 -16.85 -6.42
C ALA A 166 6.95 -17.98 -7.23
N ASP A 167 6.14 -18.81 -6.56
CA ASP A 167 5.39 -19.86 -7.22
C ASP A 167 4.07 -19.33 -7.79
N GLN A 168 3.96 -19.40 -9.12
CA GLN A 168 2.80 -18.99 -9.92
C GLN A 168 2.34 -17.55 -9.60
N PRO A 169 3.21 -16.53 -9.77
CA PRO A 169 2.93 -15.16 -9.37
C PRO A 169 1.66 -14.59 -10.02
N GLU A 170 1.31 -15.00 -11.24
CA GLU A 170 0.06 -14.62 -11.89
C GLU A 170 -1.19 -15.06 -11.12
N GLN A 171 -1.14 -16.23 -10.44
CA GLN A 171 -2.24 -16.72 -9.60
C GLN A 171 -2.32 -15.93 -8.30
N ARG A 172 -1.16 -15.51 -7.77
CA ARG A 172 -1.09 -14.64 -6.60
C ARG A 172 -1.69 -13.27 -6.91
N VAL A 173 -1.31 -12.63 -8.01
CA VAL A 173 -1.92 -11.35 -8.42
C VAL A 173 -3.41 -11.50 -8.69
N ALA A 174 -3.83 -12.55 -9.40
CA ALA A 174 -5.25 -12.79 -9.68
C ALA A 174 -6.08 -13.00 -8.41
N ARG A 175 -5.55 -13.74 -7.43
CA ARG A 175 -6.21 -13.95 -6.13
C ARG A 175 -6.25 -12.66 -5.31
N ALA A 176 -5.15 -11.91 -5.26
CA ALA A 176 -5.11 -10.62 -4.56
C ALA A 176 -6.22 -9.69 -5.10
N LEU A 177 -6.30 -9.55 -6.42
CA LEU A 177 -7.34 -8.78 -7.10
C LEU A 177 -8.76 -9.28 -6.80
N ALA A 178 -8.98 -10.59 -6.75
CA ALA A 178 -10.31 -11.18 -6.57
C ALA A 178 -10.78 -11.18 -5.10
N GLU A 179 -9.88 -11.41 -4.16
CA GLU A 179 -10.21 -11.80 -2.78
C GLU A 179 -9.57 -10.91 -1.70
N GLY A 180 -8.74 -9.94 -2.08
CA GLY A 180 -7.95 -9.13 -1.13
C GLY A 180 -6.57 -9.72 -0.90
N PHE A 181 -6.44 -10.60 0.10
CA PHE A 181 -5.16 -11.22 0.46
C PHE A 181 -4.84 -12.45 -0.41
N VAL A 182 -3.54 -12.66 -0.64
CA VAL A 182 -3.02 -13.89 -1.26
C VAL A 182 -2.94 -15.00 -0.24
N TYR A 183 -2.43 -14.68 0.96
CA TYR A 183 -2.35 -15.59 2.10
C TYR A 183 -3.55 -15.40 3.02
N GLN A 184 -4.37 -16.44 3.14
CA GLN A 184 -5.63 -16.47 3.89
C GLN A 184 -5.68 -17.67 4.87
N GLY A 185 -4.52 -18.16 5.29
CA GLY A 185 -4.32 -19.30 6.20
C GLY A 185 -3.28 -20.31 5.70
N GLU A 186 -2.79 -20.16 4.46
CA GLU A 186 -1.71 -20.97 3.93
C GLU A 186 -0.39 -20.71 4.67
N VAL A 187 0.51 -21.69 4.64
CA VAL A 187 1.85 -21.56 5.24
C VAL A 187 2.72 -20.68 4.37
N SER A 188 3.26 -19.61 4.93
CA SER A 188 4.23 -18.72 4.29
C SER A 188 5.59 -19.44 4.16
N PRO A 189 6.15 -19.59 2.95
CA PRO A 189 7.49 -20.16 2.76
C PRO A 189 8.59 -19.45 3.56
N GLN A 190 8.48 -18.13 3.77
CA GLN A 190 9.44 -17.34 4.53
C GLN A 190 9.42 -17.61 6.03
N SER A 191 8.23 -17.63 6.63
CA SER A 191 8.09 -17.80 8.08
C SER A 191 8.01 -19.26 8.51
N GLY A 192 7.56 -20.15 7.62
CA GLY A 192 7.23 -21.54 7.95
C GLY A 192 5.90 -21.69 8.72
N GLU A 193 5.17 -20.59 8.93
CA GLU A 193 3.95 -20.54 9.74
C GLU A 193 2.71 -20.15 8.90
N PRO A 194 1.48 -20.51 9.33
CA PRO A 194 0.26 -20.03 8.71
C PRO A 194 0.17 -18.50 8.71
N ARG A 195 -0.19 -17.92 7.56
CA ARG A 195 -0.37 -16.47 7.41
C ARG A 195 -1.77 -16.12 6.93
N GLY A 196 -2.40 -15.16 7.61
CA GLY A 196 -3.68 -14.60 7.21
C GLY A 196 -4.91 -15.41 7.60
N VAL A 197 -6.06 -14.80 7.30
CA VAL A 197 -7.39 -15.39 7.43
C VAL A 197 -8.18 -15.16 6.15
N LYS A 198 -9.30 -15.87 5.99
CA LYS A 198 -10.20 -15.66 4.85
C LYS A 198 -10.59 -14.19 4.72
N SER A 199 -10.36 -13.60 3.55
CA SER A 199 -10.58 -12.16 3.29
C SER A 199 -11.65 -11.88 2.25
N SER A 200 -12.12 -12.89 1.50
CA SER A 200 -13.05 -12.69 0.39
C SER A 200 -14.34 -11.98 0.81
N SER A 201 -14.81 -12.13 2.06
CA SER A 201 -16.02 -11.48 2.56
C SER A 201 -15.88 -9.98 2.84
N GLN A 202 -14.65 -9.44 2.86
CA GLN A 202 -14.43 -8.00 3.01
C GLN A 202 -14.81 -7.26 1.73
N PRO A 203 -15.37 -6.05 1.81
CA PRO A 203 -15.61 -5.26 0.61
C PRO A 203 -14.27 -4.84 -0.03
N PRO A 204 -14.21 -4.64 -1.36
CA PRO A 204 -12.97 -4.28 -2.05
C PRO A 204 -12.35 -2.97 -1.52
N VAL A 205 -13.17 -2.05 -1.01
CA VAL A 205 -12.70 -0.77 -0.44
C VAL A 205 -11.99 -0.92 0.91
N ALA A 206 -11.95 -2.12 1.50
CA ALA A 206 -11.18 -2.41 2.70
C ALA A 206 -9.69 -2.69 2.41
N PHE A 207 -9.29 -2.77 1.13
CA PHE A 207 -7.91 -3.03 0.73
C PHE A 207 -7.32 -1.80 0.03
N VAL A 208 -6.12 -1.40 0.46
CA VAL A 208 -5.30 -0.36 -0.14
C VAL A 208 -4.18 -1.05 -0.92
N ASP A 209 -4.31 -1.07 -2.24
CA ASP A 209 -3.34 -1.69 -3.14
C ASP A 209 -2.37 -0.63 -3.69
N PHE A 210 -1.14 -1.04 -3.99
CA PHE A 210 -0.13 -0.19 -4.61
C PHE A 210 0.88 -1.03 -5.39
N ILE A 211 1.55 -0.42 -6.37
CA ILE A 211 2.72 -1.00 -7.06
C ILE A 211 4.04 -0.34 -6.64
N GLN A 212 3.95 0.79 -5.91
CA GLN A 212 5.07 1.46 -5.26
C GLN A 212 4.55 2.14 -3.99
N ASN A 213 5.38 2.15 -2.96
CA ASN A 213 5.26 3.06 -1.81
C ASN A 213 6.69 3.40 -1.34
N HIS A 214 6.79 4.03 -0.17
CA HIS A 214 8.09 4.44 0.38
C HIS A 214 8.97 3.24 0.79
N ASP A 215 8.38 2.17 1.35
CA ASP A 215 9.10 0.95 1.73
C ASP A 215 9.53 0.12 0.51
N GLN A 216 8.61 -0.18 -0.38
CA GLN A 216 8.85 -1.06 -1.52
C GLN A 216 9.89 -0.46 -2.50
N THR A 217 10.05 0.87 -2.47
CA THR A 217 11.14 1.57 -3.15
C THR A 217 12.36 1.69 -2.23
N GLY A 218 12.18 2.28 -1.04
CA GLY A 218 13.26 2.72 -0.15
C GLY A 218 13.95 1.64 0.67
N ASN A 219 13.33 0.47 0.85
CA ASN A 219 13.94 -0.69 1.48
C ASN A 219 14.87 -1.46 0.53
N ARG A 220 14.96 -1.04 -0.74
CA ARG A 220 15.99 -1.52 -1.67
C ARG A 220 17.31 -0.82 -1.41
N ALA A 221 18.42 -1.52 -1.65
CA ALA A 221 19.77 -0.98 -1.46
C ALA A 221 20.02 0.31 -2.26
N GLN A 222 19.48 0.39 -3.50
CA GLN A 222 19.65 1.55 -4.39
C GLN A 222 18.35 2.34 -4.60
N GLY A 223 17.30 2.06 -3.81
CA GLY A 223 16.04 2.79 -3.87
C GLY A 223 15.36 2.75 -5.23
N GLU A 224 15.57 1.70 -6.05
CA GLU A 224 15.07 1.70 -7.42
C GLU A 224 13.55 1.66 -7.47
N ARG A 225 12.98 2.51 -8.32
CA ARG A 225 11.55 2.46 -8.66
C ARG A 225 11.23 1.29 -9.58
N LEU A 226 10.01 0.79 -9.53
CA LEU A 226 9.54 -0.33 -10.35
C LEU A 226 9.77 -0.10 -11.85
N ILE A 227 9.61 1.15 -12.34
CA ILE A 227 9.85 1.48 -13.74
C ILE A 227 11.29 1.19 -14.20
N SER A 228 12.27 1.31 -13.30
CA SER A 228 13.68 1.02 -13.58
C SER A 228 13.97 -0.49 -13.57
N LEU A 229 13.10 -1.29 -12.93
CA LEU A 229 13.25 -2.75 -12.80
C LEU A 229 12.44 -3.50 -13.88
N ALA A 230 11.19 -3.11 -14.08
CA ALA A 230 10.23 -3.77 -14.97
C ALA A 230 10.15 -3.15 -16.38
N GLY A 231 10.71 -1.95 -16.57
CA GLY A 231 10.60 -1.18 -17.80
C GLY A 231 9.29 -0.39 -17.92
N ALA A 232 9.27 0.58 -18.83
CA ALA A 232 8.18 1.55 -18.95
C ALA A 232 6.86 0.89 -19.40
N GLU A 233 6.89 0.06 -20.44
CA GLU A 233 5.70 -0.55 -21.05
C GLU A 233 4.98 -1.48 -20.07
N ARG A 234 5.74 -2.28 -19.32
CA ARG A 234 5.19 -3.16 -18.29
C ARG A 234 4.61 -2.34 -17.14
N THR A 235 5.33 -1.33 -16.67
CA THR A 235 4.86 -0.46 -15.58
C THR A 235 3.58 0.29 -15.96
N GLN A 236 3.41 0.69 -17.23
CA GLN A 236 2.18 1.33 -17.71
C GLN A 236 0.95 0.45 -17.53
N VAL A 237 1.02 -0.84 -17.90
CA VAL A 237 -0.12 -1.75 -17.78
C VAL A 237 -0.38 -2.17 -16.32
N LEU A 238 0.66 -2.22 -15.48
CA LEU A 238 0.52 -2.44 -14.04
C LEU A 238 -0.13 -1.24 -13.35
N LEU A 239 0.26 -0.01 -13.70
CA LEU A 239 -0.40 1.21 -13.23
C LEU A 239 -1.87 1.25 -13.67
N ALA A 240 -2.16 0.88 -14.93
CA ALA A 240 -3.53 0.77 -15.41
C ALA A 240 -4.34 -0.25 -14.61
N MET A 241 -3.78 -1.45 -14.35
CA MET A 241 -4.41 -2.47 -13.52
C MET A 241 -4.72 -1.94 -12.12
N LEU A 242 -3.77 -1.29 -11.46
CA LEU A 242 -3.96 -0.70 -10.14
C LEU A 242 -5.11 0.33 -10.13
N LEU A 243 -5.08 1.29 -11.06
CA LEU A 243 -6.03 2.41 -11.04
C LEU A 243 -7.46 2.01 -11.42
N VAL A 244 -7.65 0.93 -12.18
CA VAL A 244 -8.98 0.44 -12.58
C VAL A 244 -9.47 -0.77 -11.78
N SER A 245 -8.65 -1.31 -10.87
CA SER A 245 -9.04 -2.31 -9.87
C SER A 245 -10.09 -1.75 -8.89
N PRO A 246 -11.01 -2.56 -8.33
CA PRO A 246 -11.97 -2.07 -7.34
C PRO A 246 -11.36 -1.73 -5.98
N HIS A 247 -10.15 -2.21 -5.66
CA HIS A 247 -9.43 -1.83 -4.44
C HIS A 247 -9.03 -0.35 -4.44
N ILE A 248 -8.70 0.21 -3.28
CA ILE A 248 -8.30 1.62 -3.16
C ILE A 248 -6.84 1.77 -3.58
N PRO A 249 -6.51 2.49 -4.67
CA PRO A 249 -5.14 2.61 -5.14
C PRO A 249 -4.39 3.66 -4.34
N LEU A 250 -3.15 3.36 -3.96
CA LEU A 250 -2.14 4.29 -3.50
C LEU A 250 -1.07 4.46 -4.59
N LEU A 251 -0.69 5.71 -4.85
CA LEU A 251 0.43 6.07 -5.71
C LEU A 251 1.54 6.69 -4.88
N PHE A 252 2.78 6.32 -5.16
CA PHE A 252 3.96 6.96 -4.62
C PHE A 252 4.34 8.17 -5.48
N MET A 253 4.66 9.28 -4.82
CA MET A 253 4.94 10.56 -5.49
C MET A 253 5.96 10.38 -6.62
N GLY A 254 5.60 10.84 -7.82
CA GLY A 254 6.41 10.74 -9.02
C GLY A 254 5.97 9.65 -10.02
N GLU A 255 5.21 8.65 -9.59
CA GLU A 255 4.68 7.62 -10.51
C GLU A 255 3.83 8.23 -11.64
N GLU A 256 3.07 9.29 -11.34
CA GLU A 256 2.11 9.90 -12.26
C GLU A 256 2.76 10.53 -13.51
N TYR A 257 4.06 10.83 -13.46
CA TYR A 257 4.84 11.31 -14.59
C TYR A 257 6.01 10.37 -14.93
N GLY A 258 6.00 9.15 -14.37
CA GLY A 258 7.00 8.11 -14.61
C GLY A 258 8.38 8.46 -14.06
N GLU A 259 8.49 9.04 -12.86
CA GLU A 259 9.77 9.32 -12.18
C GLU A 259 10.70 8.11 -12.16
N THR A 260 12.00 8.34 -12.38
CA THR A 260 13.03 7.30 -12.36
C THR A 260 14.12 7.56 -11.33
N ARG A 261 14.13 8.74 -10.68
CA ARG A 261 15.01 8.97 -9.53
C ARG A 261 14.66 7.98 -8.41
N PRO A 262 15.68 7.45 -7.71
CA PRO A 262 15.43 6.55 -6.62
C PRO A 262 14.71 7.28 -5.47
N PHE A 263 14.18 6.51 -4.53
CA PHE A 263 13.85 7.02 -3.22
C PHE A 263 14.66 6.22 -2.22
N LEU A 264 15.72 6.84 -1.68
CA LEU A 264 16.69 6.18 -0.82
C LEU A 264 16.30 6.33 0.65
N PHE A 265 16.79 5.44 1.50
CA PHE A 265 16.78 5.64 2.94
C PHE A 265 17.81 6.70 3.33
N PHE A 266 17.36 7.86 3.81
CA PHE A 266 18.22 8.97 4.26
C PHE A 266 17.87 9.40 5.69
N THR A 267 18.90 9.83 6.42
CA THR A 267 18.84 10.33 7.80
C THR A 267 19.76 11.53 7.95
N ASP A 268 19.66 12.26 9.07
CA ASP A 268 20.56 13.37 9.40
C ASP A 268 21.08 13.23 10.83
N PHE A 269 21.60 12.04 11.15
CA PHE A 269 22.18 11.74 12.46
C PHE A 269 23.67 12.12 12.49
N HIS A 270 24.22 12.26 13.69
CA HIS A 270 25.62 12.57 13.90
C HIS A 270 26.30 11.62 14.89
N GLY A 271 27.63 11.59 14.88
CA GLY A 271 28.45 10.82 15.83
C GLY A 271 28.25 9.31 15.74
N ASP A 272 28.23 8.64 16.89
CA ASP A 272 28.11 7.17 16.98
C ASP A 272 26.77 6.66 16.42
N LEU A 273 25.70 7.45 16.53
CA LEU A 273 24.39 7.09 15.98
C LEU A 273 24.42 7.04 14.45
N ALA A 274 25.03 8.04 13.79
CA ALA A 274 25.20 8.03 12.33
C ALA A 274 25.98 6.79 11.86
N LYS A 275 27.05 6.44 12.58
CA LYS A 275 27.84 5.24 12.30
C LYS A 275 27.01 3.96 12.46
N ALA A 276 26.26 3.85 13.55
CA ALA A 276 25.42 2.68 13.84
C ALA A 276 24.31 2.51 12.79
N VAL A 277 23.67 3.60 12.35
CA VAL A 277 22.64 3.57 11.30
C VAL A 277 23.23 3.13 9.96
N ARG A 278 24.38 3.68 9.56
CA ARG A 278 25.07 3.29 8.33
C ARG A 278 25.46 1.81 8.33
N GLU A 279 26.07 1.33 9.41
CA GLU A 279 26.48 -0.07 9.55
C GLU A 279 25.28 -1.02 9.69
N GLY A 280 24.20 -0.60 10.34
CA GLY A 280 22.93 -1.32 10.39
C GLY A 280 22.35 -1.51 9.00
N ARG A 281 22.23 -0.42 8.25
CA ARG A 281 21.72 -0.44 6.87
C ARG A 281 22.58 -1.29 5.94
N ALA A 282 23.90 -1.22 6.05
CA ALA A 282 24.79 -2.07 5.24
C ALA A 282 24.60 -3.57 5.55
N ARG A 283 24.43 -3.92 6.84
CA ARG A 283 24.21 -5.31 7.28
C ARG A 283 22.89 -5.90 6.78
N GLU A 284 21.84 -5.10 6.61
CA GLU A 284 20.57 -5.56 6.01
C GLU A 284 20.76 -6.15 4.61
N PHE A 285 21.80 -5.70 3.87
CA PHE A 285 22.12 -6.17 2.52
C PHE A 285 23.35 -7.08 2.46
N GLU A 286 23.96 -7.45 3.58
CA GLU A 286 25.02 -8.46 3.59
C GLU A 286 24.47 -9.80 3.07
N GLY A 287 25.12 -10.37 2.05
CA GLY A 287 24.66 -11.60 1.39
C GLY A 287 23.74 -11.40 0.18
N HIS A 288 23.26 -10.18 -0.08
CA HIS A 288 22.61 -9.84 -1.34
C HIS A 288 23.69 -9.60 -2.40
N ALA A 289 23.70 -10.41 -3.46
CA ALA A 289 24.73 -10.37 -4.49
C ALA A 289 24.83 -8.95 -5.10
N GLY A 290 25.99 -8.30 -4.96
CA GLY A 290 26.32 -7.01 -5.60
C GLY A 290 26.12 -5.74 -4.77
N HIS A 291 25.64 -5.82 -3.52
CA HIS A 291 25.19 -4.61 -2.79
C HIS A 291 25.96 -4.23 -1.51
N GLY A 292 26.72 -5.14 -0.89
CA GLY A 292 27.35 -4.88 0.42
C GLY A 292 28.34 -3.69 0.46
N GLU A 293 29.00 -3.36 -0.65
CA GLU A 293 29.93 -2.22 -0.75
C GLU A 293 29.33 -0.99 -1.45
N THR A 294 28.07 -1.03 -1.88
CA THR A 294 27.45 -0.01 -2.74
C THR A 294 26.21 0.67 -2.15
N VAL A 295 25.75 0.28 -0.95
CA VAL A 295 24.63 0.95 -0.27
C VAL A 295 24.99 2.42 0.01
N PRO A 296 24.20 3.41 -0.46
CA PRO A 296 24.44 4.82 -0.17
C PRO A 296 24.42 5.10 1.34
N ASP A 297 25.34 5.93 1.82
CA ASP A 297 25.37 6.34 3.23
C ASP A 297 24.09 7.13 3.54
N PRO A 298 23.23 6.68 4.48
CA PRO A 298 21.99 7.38 4.80
C PRO A 298 22.21 8.81 5.27
N ASN A 299 23.36 9.12 5.88
CA ASN A 299 23.68 10.45 6.41
C ASN A 299 24.43 11.35 5.41
N ASP A 300 24.72 10.85 4.20
CA ASP A 300 25.25 11.70 3.14
C ASP A 300 24.11 12.52 2.51
N VAL A 301 24.27 13.84 2.47
CA VAL A 301 23.28 14.77 1.89
C VAL A 301 22.93 14.40 0.44
N THR A 302 23.86 13.80 -0.30
CA THR A 302 23.63 13.36 -1.67
C THR A 302 22.57 12.25 -1.77
N THR A 303 22.43 11.41 -0.74
CA THR A 303 21.37 10.38 -0.64
C THR A 303 19.98 11.03 -0.59
N PHE A 304 19.83 12.11 0.18
CA PHE A 304 18.60 12.92 0.18
C PHE A 304 18.40 13.66 -1.15
N GLU A 305 19.44 14.28 -1.70
CA GLU A 305 19.35 15.05 -2.95
C GLU A 305 18.97 14.18 -4.15
N GLN A 306 19.49 12.96 -4.23
CA GLN A 306 19.13 11.96 -5.25
C GLN A 306 17.66 11.53 -5.15
N SER A 307 17.09 11.58 -3.94
CA SER A 307 15.69 11.21 -3.67
C SER A 307 14.68 12.32 -3.96
N LYS A 308 15.14 13.53 -4.30
CA LYS A 308 14.25 14.64 -4.67
C LYS A 308 13.60 14.37 -6.02
N LEU A 309 12.28 14.56 -6.11
CA LEU A 309 11.53 14.54 -7.36
C LEU A 309 12.14 15.46 -8.41
N ASN A 310 12.21 14.99 -9.65
CA ASN A 310 12.63 15.77 -10.80
C ASN A 310 11.44 16.41 -11.51
N TRP A 311 11.01 17.58 -11.02
CA TRP A 311 9.88 18.31 -11.62
C TRP A 311 10.08 18.66 -13.10
N GLN A 312 11.31 18.81 -13.60
CA GLN A 312 11.57 19.06 -15.03
C GLN A 312 11.11 17.89 -15.91
N ARG A 313 11.04 16.67 -15.37
CA ARG A 313 10.52 15.50 -16.09
C ARG A 313 9.06 15.68 -16.48
N THR A 314 8.28 16.40 -15.66
CA THR A 314 6.87 16.70 -15.99
C THR A 314 6.75 17.53 -17.26
N GLU A 315 7.79 18.23 -17.70
CA GLU A 315 7.79 19.07 -18.90
C GLU A 315 8.27 18.32 -20.15
N THR A 316 8.79 17.09 -20.03
CA THR A 316 9.23 16.31 -21.19
C THR A 316 8.05 15.62 -21.89
N PRO A 317 8.19 15.25 -23.18
CA PRO A 317 7.15 14.50 -23.89
C PRO A 317 6.75 13.20 -23.17
N GLU A 318 7.71 12.47 -22.63
CA GLU A 318 7.48 11.22 -21.91
C GLU A 318 6.72 11.46 -20.60
N GLY A 319 7.13 12.45 -19.80
CA GLY A 319 6.43 12.80 -18.56
C GLY A 319 5.00 13.27 -18.80
N GLN A 320 4.77 14.03 -19.87
CA GLN A 320 3.43 14.44 -20.28
C GLN A 320 2.56 13.26 -20.75
N GLN A 321 3.13 12.24 -21.39
CA GLN A 321 2.42 11.01 -21.75
C GLN A 321 2.00 10.22 -20.50
N TRP A 322 2.89 10.07 -19.51
CA TRP A 322 2.55 9.45 -18.23
C TRP A 322 1.46 10.22 -17.49
N LEU A 323 1.55 11.56 -17.44
CA LEU A 323 0.52 12.39 -16.81
C LEU A 323 -0.82 12.27 -17.52
N ALA A 324 -0.83 12.23 -18.86
CA ALA A 324 -2.04 12.06 -19.64
C ALA A 324 -2.69 10.70 -19.39
N LEU A 325 -1.90 9.62 -19.40
CA LEU A 325 -2.35 8.26 -19.08
C LEU A 325 -2.93 8.20 -17.67
N THR A 326 -2.19 8.68 -16.67
CA THR A 326 -2.62 8.67 -15.26
C THR A 326 -3.91 9.45 -15.07
N ARG A 327 -4.02 10.65 -15.65
CA ARG A 327 -5.26 11.46 -15.61
C ARG A 327 -6.44 10.74 -16.27
N GLN A 328 -6.22 10.09 -17.41
CA GLN A 328 -7.27 9.32 -18.10
C GLN A 328 -7.76 8.16 -17.23
N LEU A 329 -6.83 7.40 -16.63
CA LEU A 329 -7.16 6.27 -15.75
C LEU A 329 -7.91 6.72 -14.50
N LEU A 330 -7.48 7.82 -13.86
CA LEU A 330 -8.18 8.39 -12.70
C LEU A 330 -9.58 8.90 -13.06
N ALA A 331 -9.74 9.55 -14.22
CA ALA A 331 -11.05 9.99 -14.70
C ALA A 331 -11.98 8.80 -14.96
N LEU A 332 -11.48 7.75 -15.62
CA LEU A 332 -12.22 6.51 -15.86
C LEU A 332 -12.61 5.85 -14.54
N ARG A 333 -11.67 5.77 -13.58
CA ARG A 333 -11.93 5.24 -12.24
C ARG A 333 -13.10 5.95 -11.57
N GLN A 334 -13.06 7.28 -11.52
CA GLN A 334 -14.13 8.07 -10.90
C GLN A 334 -15.47 7.91 -11.61
N GLN A 335 -15.47 7.84 -12.95
CA GLN A 335 -16.69 7.75 -13.74
C GLN A 335 -17.33 6.36 -13.73
N HIS A 336 -16.54 5.29 -13.68
CA HIS A 336 -17.01 3.93 -13.94
C HIS A 336 -16.77 2.94 -12.80
N ILE A 337 -15.68 3.07 -12.05
CA ILE A 337 -15.30 2.10 -11.02
C ILE A 337 -15.90 2.52 -9.66
N VAL A 338 -15.68 3.76 -9.24
CA VAL A 338 -16.16 4.29 -7.95
C VAL A 338 -17.67 4.10 -7.73
N PRO A 339 -18.56 4.32 -8.72
CA PRO A 339 -20.00 4.07 -8.53
C PRO A 339 -20.34 2.62 -8.16
N LEU A 340 -19.56 1.64 -8.64
CA LEU A 340 -19.75 0.23 -8.31
C LEU A 340 -19.43 -0.07 -6.83
N LEU A 341 -18.49 0.69 -6.25
CA LEU A 341 -17.96 0.45 -4.91
C LEU A 341 -18.93 0.83 -3.79
N GLN A 342 -19.85 1.76 -4.04
CA GLN A 342 -20.84 2.24 -3.05
C GLN A 342 -21.71 1.11 -2.49
N THR A 343 -21.97 0.10 -3.31
CA THR A 343 -22.81 -1.07 -2.98
C THR A 343 -22.02 -2.38 -3.02
N ALA A 344 -20.69 -2.31 -3.09
CA ALA A 344 -19.86 -3.50 -3.20
C ALA A 344 -19.74 -4.20 -1.85
N GLY A 345 -20.33 -5.39 -1.75
CA GLY A 345 -20.03 -6.33 -0.67
C GLY A 345 -18.77 -7.14 -0.95
N GLY A 346 -18.47 -8.07 -0.04
CA GLY A 346 -17.49 -9.13 -0.29
C GLY A 346 -17.99 -10.20 -1.26
N ASP A 347 -17.14 -11.19 -1.48
CA ASP A 347 -17.33 -12.37 -2.33
C ASP A 347 -17.70 -12.03 -3.78
N ALA A 348 -17.34 -10.82 -4.24
CA ALA A 348 -17.66 -10.31 -5.56
C ALA A 348 -16.65 -10.74 -6.64
N GLY A 349 -15.38 -10.96 -6.27
CA GLY A 349 -14.30 -11.24 -7.21
C GLY A 349 -14.12 -12.72 -7.52
N GLN A 350 -13.73 -13.03 -8.77
CA GLN A 350 -13.47 -14.37 -9.26
C GLN A 350 -12.29 -14.37 -10.23
N VAL A 351 -11.37 -15.32 -10.05
CA VAL A 351 -10.32 -15.61 -11.04
C VAL A 351 -10.94 -16.34 -12.22
N VAL A 352 -10.86 -15.73 -13.41
CA VAL A 352 -11.41 -16.29 -14.66
C VAL A 352 -10.41 -17.24 -15.30
N LYS A 353 -9.15 -16.80 -15.41
CA LYS A 353 -8.07 -17.58 -16.03
C LYS A 353 -6.71 -17.03 -15.64
N THR A 354 -5.74 -17.92 -15.47
CA THR A 354 -4.32 -17.57 -15.35
C THR A 354 -3.49 -18.44 -16.29
N ALA A 355 -2.34 -17.91 -16.71
CA ALA A 355 -1.28 -18.61 -17.44
C ALA A 355 0.03 -17.83 -17.24
N GLU A 356 1.19 -18.37 -17.64
CA GLU A 356 2.48 -17.69 -17.45
C GLU A 356 2.45 -16.23 -17.96
N GLY A 357 2.61 -15.27 -17.03
CA GLY A 357 2.55 -13.83 -17.33
C GLY A 357 1.17 -13.26 -17.67
N PHE A 358 0.09 -14.04 -17.52
CA PHE A 358 -1.28 -13.68 -17.88
C PHE A 358 -2.28 -13.96 -16.76
N LEU A 359 -3.20 -13.02 -16.55
CA LEU A 359 -4.32 -13.20 -15.65
C LEU A 359 -5.59 -12.52 -16.19
N ALA A 360 -6.73 -13.06 -15.80
CA ALA A 360 -8.04 -12.47 -16.00
C ALA A 360 -8.89 -12.64 -14.73
N VAL A 361 -9.49 -11.55 -14.28
CA VAL A 361 -10.32 -11.46 -13.07
C VAL A 361 -11.63 -10.75 -13.42
N ARG A 362 -12.70 -11.14 -12.74
CA ARG A 362 -14.03 -10.55 -12.86
C ARG A 362 -14.56 -10.22 -11.46
N TRP A 363 -15.29 -9.12 -11.34
CA TRP A 363 -16.03 -8.76 -10.14
C TRP A 363 -17.50 -8.54 -10.46
N ASP A 364 -18.38 -9.25 -9.76
CA ASP A 364 -19.82 -9.14 -9.89
C ASP A 364 -20.40 -8.27 -8.78
N PHE A 365 -20.57 -6.98 -9.07
CA PHE A 365 -21.20 -6.02 -8.18
C PHE A 365 -22.70 -5.90 -8.46
N PRO A 366 -23.51 -5.37 -7.51
CA PRO A 366 -24.93 -5.15 -7.74
C PRO A 366 -25.24 -4.30 -8.98
N GLN A 367 -24.41 -3.29 -9.27
CA GLN A 367 -24.60 -2.35 -10.39
C GLN A 367 -23.97 -2.81 -11.71
N GLY A 368 -23.19 -3.90 -11.72
CA GLY A 368 -22.54 -4.36 -12.94
C GLY A 368 -21.38 -5.32 -12.70
N THR A 369 -20.92 -5.92 -13.79
CA THR A 369 -19.79 -6.83 -13.82
C THR A 369 -18.57 -6.12 -14.38
N LEU A 370 -17.55 -5.91 -13.55
CA LEU A 370 -16.23 -5.42 -13.98
C LEU A 370 -15.36 -6.62 -14.37
N SER A 371 -14.53 -6.46 -15.38
CA SER A 371 -13.62 -7.52 -15.84
C SER A 371 -12.30 -6.91 -16.30
N LEU A 372 -11.20 -7.60 -15.99
CA LEU A 372 -9.85 -7.18 -16.33
C LEU A 372 -9.08 -8.40 -16.83
N ALA A 373 -8.35 -8.25 -17.94
CA ALA A 373 -7.29 -9.18 -18.32
C ALA A 373 -6.00 -8.42 -18.57
N LEU A 374 -4.89 -8.97 -18.09
CA LEU A 374 -3.55 -8.43 -18.18
C LEU A 374 -2.62 -9.50 -18.76
N ASN A 375 -1.76 -9.11 -19.70
CA ASN A 375 -0.66 -9.91 -20.21
C ASN A 375 0.66 -9.14 -20.08
N VAL A 376 1.54 -9.59 -19.21
CA VAL A 376 2.93 -9.12 -19.06
C VAL A 376 3.95 -10.20 -19.46
N GLY A 377 3.47 -11.36 -19.91
CA GLY A 377 4.27 -12.46 -20.44
C GLY A 377 4.82 -12.18 -21.84
N ASN A 378 5.55 -13.15 -22.38
CA ASN A 378 6.30 -12.99 -23.63
C ASN A 378 5.54 -13.44 -24.88
N SER A 379 4.33 -14.00 -24.73
CA SER A 379 3.50 -14.51 -25.83
C SER A 379 2.12 -13.90 -25.81
N THR A 380 1.54 -13.70 -27.00
CA THR A 380 0.13 -13.30 -27.15
C THR A 380 -0.81 -14.33 -26.53
N GLN A 381 -1.84 -13.86 -25.83
CA GLN A 381 -2.83 -14.69 -25.15
C GLN A 381 -4.24 -14.39 -25.67
N PRO A 382 -5.10 -15.40 -25.86
CA PRO A 382 -6.51 -15.16 -26.20
C PRO A 382 -7.22 -14.53 -25.00
N ILE A 383 -8.04 -13.50 -25.27
CA ILE A 383 -8.87 -12.86 -24.24
C ILE A 383 -10.04 -13.83 -23.95
N PRO A 384 -10.26 -14.24 -22.68
CA PRO A 384 -11.43 -15.05 -22.32
C PRO A 384 -12.73 -14.25 -22.53
N ASP A 385 -13.89 -14.91 -22.40
CA ASP A 385 -15.17 -14.20 -22.48
C ASP A 385 -15.31 -13.23 -21.30
N LEU A 386 -15.20 -11.93 -21.59
CA LEU A 386 -15.30 -10.83 -20.62
C LEU A 386 -16.48 -9.95 -21.04
N PRO A 387 -17.59 -9.93 -20.29
CA PRO A 387 -18.82 -9.29 -20.73
C PRO A 387 -18.71 -7.76 -20.74
N GLY A 388 -19.53 -7.12 -21.57
CA GLY A 388 -19.72 -5.67 -21.58
C GLY A 388 -18.77 -4.91 -22.51
N GLU A 389 -18.86 -3.58 -22.40
CA GLU A 389 -18.12 -2.65 -23.25
C GLU A 389 -16.69 -2.48 -22.76
N THR A 390 -15.75 -2.23 -23.69
CA THR A 390 -14.36 -1.91 -23.34
C THR A 390 -14.28 -0.52 -22.72
N LEU A 391 -13.97 -0.46 -21.43
CA LEU A 391 -13.68 0.79 -20.73
C LEU A 391 -12.28 1.29 -21.05
N PHE A 392 -11.31 0.38 -21.04
CA PHE A 392 -9.91 0.69 -21.30
C PHE A 392 -9.23 -0.48 -22.02
N ALA A 393 -8.36 -0.16 -22.97
CA ALA A 393 -7.48 -1.13 -23.61
C ALA A 393 -6.16 -0.47 -23.98
N TRP A 394 -5.05 -1.14 -23.65
CA TRP A 394 -3.72 -0.64 -23.95
C TRP A 394 -2.79 -1.79 -24.37
N PRO A 395 -2.08 -1.67 -25.51
CA PRO A 395 -2.41 -0.79 -26.63
C PRO A 395 -3.80 -1.11 -27.20
N GLN A 396 -4.34 -0.25 -28.08
CA GLN A 396 -5.72 -0.39 -28.62
C GLN A 396 -6.00 -1.83 -29.11
N ALA A 397 -7.06 -2.46 -28.57
CA ALA A 397 -7.25 -3.92 -28.59
C ALA A 397 -7.45 -4.53 -30.00
N ALA A 398 -6.83 -5.69 -30.22
CA ALA A 398 -7.23 -6.72 -31.18
C ALA A 398 -7.97 -7.86 -30.45
N SER A 399 -8.40 -8.92 -31.13
CA SER A 399 -9.07 -10.09 -30.51
C SER A 399 -8.22 -10.88 -29.51
N GLU A 400 -6.96 -10.48 -29.32
CA GLU A 400 -5.96 -11.14 -28.48
C GLU A 400 -5.16 -10.09 -27.68
N LEU A 401 -4.59 -10.51 -26.55
CA LEU A 401 -3.81 -9.67 -25.66
C LEU A 401 -2.32 -9.94 -25.91
N ILE A 402 -1.64 -9.01 -26.59
CA ILE A 402 -0.18 -9.09 -26.86
C ILE A 402 0.63 -8.87 -25.56
N PRO A 403 1.96 -9.13 -25.54
CA PRO A 403 2.81 -8.77 -24.42
C PRO A 403 2.69 -7.31 -23.97
N ASN A 404 2.71 -7.07 -22.66
CA ASN A 404 2.50 -5.76 -22.01
C ASN A 404 1.19 -5.07 -22.47
N ALA A 405 0.09 -5.83 -22.42
CA ALA A 405 -1.24 -5.33 -22.75
C ALA A 405 -2.28 -5.61 -21.67
N ILE A 406 -3.27 -4.73 -21.59
CA ILE A 406 -4.38 -4.81 -20.65
C ILE A 406 -5.70 -4.49 -21.35
N VAL A 407 -6.77 -5.17 -20.97
CA VAL A 407 -8.14 -4.85 -21.36
C VAL A 407 -9.04 -4.85 -20.13
N VAL A 408 -9.89 -3.84 -20.02
CA VAL A 408 -10.86 -3.64 -18.94
C VAL A 408 -12.24 -3.48 -19.56
N ARG A 409 -13.21 -4.26 -19.08
CA ARG A 409 -14.58 -4.25 -19.55
C ARG A 409 -15.56 -4.07 -18.41
N LEU A 410 -16.70 -3.46 -18.72
CA LEU A 410 -17.81 -3.30 -17.78
C LEU A 410 -19.13 -3.64 -18.48
N ALA A 411 -19.82 -4.65 -17.93
CA ALA A 411 -21.21 -4.91 -18.25
C ALA A 411 -22.08 -4.26 -17.17
N LYS A 412 -22.68 -3.11 -17.47
CA LYS A 412 -23.62 -2.45 -16.56
C LYS A 412 -24.90 -3.28 -16.47
N ARG A 413 -25.47 -3.38 -15.27
CA ARG A 413 -26.86 -3.85 -15.12
C ARG A 413 -27.76 -2.62 -15.30
N GLU A 414 -28.75 -2.72 -16.19
CA GLU A 414 -29.79 -1.69 -16.27
C GLU A 414 -30.52 -1.64 -14.92
N ALA A 415 -30.78 -0.44 -14.42
CA ALA A 415 -31.60 -0.29 -13.22
C ALA A 415 -33.02 -0.77 -13.54
N GLU A 416 -33.49 -1.80 -12.83
CA GLU A 416 -34.89 -2.26 -12.89
C GLU A 416 -35.88 -1.20 -12.42
#